data_AF-A0A2W2HX06-F1
#
_entry.id   AF-A0A2W2HX06-F1
#
_cell.length_a   1.000
_cell.length_b   1.000
_cell.length_c   1.000
_cell.angle_alpha   90.00
_cell.angle_beta   90.00
_cell.angle_gamma   90.00
#
_symmetry.space_group_name_H-M   'P 1'
#
loop_
_entity.id
_entity.type
_entity.pdbx_description
1 polymer ?
#
loop_
_entity_poly.entity_id
_entity_poly.type
_entity_poly.pdbx_seq_one_letter_code
_entity_poly.pdbx_strand_id
1 'polypeptide(L)'
;MSGDDNTRAPRSENQRLNALVGHWRSQGRIAATAIDPEIRIAGSDTYEWLAGEHFLIHRVDVRMNEEHVEVIEMIGPYDPASRTYPMRSFDNHGNFVTMRASVDDEGVWTFAGETERATLVIAEDGDSMTAEWERTDNGSNWRHWMDMSFTRAPSPSAIPRR
;
A
#
# COMPACT_ATOMS: atom_id res chain seq x y z
N MET A 1 -26.82 14.01 -30.10
CA MET A 1 -25.73 14.71 -29.40
C MET A 1 -26.22 15.08 -28.01
N SER A 2 -25.73 14.38 -27.00
CA SER A 2 -25.55 14.87 -25.62
C SER A 2 -24.57 13.90 -25.00
N GLY A 3 -23.29 14.28 -25.06
CA GLY A 3 -22.27 13.66 -24.24
C GLY A 3 -22.43 14.28 -22.86
N ASP A 4 -23.01 13.53 -21.94
CA ASP A 4 -22.81 13.81 -20.52
C ASP A 4 -21.35 13.50 -20.24
N ASP A 5 -20.54 14.56 -20.25
CA ASP A 5 -19.19 14.53 -19.67
C ASP A 5 -19.33 14.39 -18.15
N ASN A 6 -19.59 13.15 -17.71
CA ASN A 6 -19.67 12.79 -16.31
C ASN A 6 -18.29 12.41 -15.77
N THR A 7 -17.24 13.15 -16.11
CA THR A 7 -15.98 13.08 -15.38
C THR A 7 -16.06 13.98 -14.16
N ARG A 8 -16.66 13.45 -13.09
CA ARG A 8 -16.59 14.09 -11.78
C ARG A 8 -15.13 14.14 -11.35
N ALA A 9 -14.56 15.32 -11.15
CA ALA A 9 -13.19 15.46 -10.66
C ALA A 9 -12.95 14.75 -9.30
N PRO A 10 -11.73 14.26 -9.02
CA PRO A 10 -11.37 13.73 -7.70
C PRO A 10 -11.63 14.77 -6.59
N ARG A 11 -11.93 14.28 -5.39
CA ARG A 11 -12.03 15.16 -4.22
C ARG A 11 -10.65 15.69 -3.84
N SER A 12 -10.59 16.86 -3.20
CA SER A 12 -9.34 17.42 -2.66
C SER A 12 -8.61 16.44 -1.73
N GLU A 13 -9.35 15.63 -0.97
CA GLU A 13 -8.82 14.64 -0.04
C GLU A 13 -8.00 13.56 -0.77
N ASN A 14 -8.26 13.27 -2.05
CA ASN A 14 -7.42 12.36 -2.83
C ASN A 14 -5.99 12.89 -2.97
N GLN A 15 -5.76 14.20 -2.90
CA GLN A 15 -4.41 14.77 -3.02
C GLN A 15 -3.48 14.32 -1.88
N ARG A 16 -4.01 13.88 -0.73
CA ARG A 16 -3.18 13.32 0.34
C ARG A 16 -2.42 12.06 -0.10
N LEU A 17 -2.99 11.27 -1.01
CA LEU A 17 -2.34 10.07 -1.57
C LEU A 17 -1.08 10.40 -2.39
N ASN A 18 -0.88 11.66 -2.81
CA ASN A 18 0.34 12.08 -3.50
C ASN A 18 1.62 11.83 -2.68
N ALA A 19 1.51 11.77 -1.35
CA ALA A 19 2.65 11.49 -0.49
C ALA A 19 3.24 10.09 -0.73
N LEU A 20 2.42 9.13 -1.17
CA LEU A 20 2.84 7.74 -1.46
C LEU A 20 3.41 7.58 -2.87
N VAL A 21 3.04 8.49 -3.80
CA VAL A 21 3.38 8.39 -5.22
C VAL A 21 4.89 8.33 -5.42
N GLY A 22 5.33 7.34 -6.21
CA GLY A 22 6.73 7.14 -6.50
C GLY A 22 7.09 5.69 -6.71
N HIS A 23 8.37 5.48 -6.99
CA HIS A 23 8.99 4.17 -6.98
C HIS A 23 9.87 4.05 -5.74
N TRP A 24 9.78 2.90 -5.10
CA TRP A 24 10.37 2.64 -3.80
C TRP A 24 11.12 1.32 -3.85
N ARG A 25 12.33 1.31 -3.31
CA ARG A 25 12.98 0.07 -2.91
C ARG A 25 12.45 -0.30 -1.53
N SER A 26 11.93 -1.50 -1.38
CA SER A 26 11.38 -2.00 -0.12
C SER A 26 12.26 -3.06 0.51
N GLN A 27 12.33 -3.01 1.84
CA GLN A 27 13.01 -3.98 2.68
C GLN A 27 12.21 -4.19 3.95
N GLY A 28 12.17 -5.42 4.45
CA GLY A 28 11.45 -5.70 5.68
C GLY A 28 11.74 -7.07 6.25
N ARG A 29 10.99 -7.38 7.31
CA ARG A 29 11.07 -8.65 8.02
C ARG A 29 9.70 -9.03 8.57
N ILE A 30 9.31 -10.29 8.38
CA ILE A 30 8.20 -10.89 9.12
C ILE A 30 8.78 -11.46 10.41
N ALA A 31 8.21 -11.06 11.54
CA ALA A 31 8.68 -11.48 12.85
C ALA A 31 8.63 -13.01 13.01
N ALA A 32 9.66 -13.57 13.65
CA ALA A 32 9.70 -14.97 14.03
C ALA A 32 8.54 -15.31 14.99
N THR A 33 8.05 -16.55 14.88
CA THR A 33 7.10 -17.11 15.85
C THR A 33 7.81 -18.17 16.70
N ALA A 34 7.06 -18.85 17.59
CA ALA A 34 7.60 -19.99 18.33
C ALA A 34 7.96 -21.18 17.43
N ILE A 35 7.42 -21.24 16.20
CA ILE A 35 7.56 -22.38 15.28
C ILE A 35 8.20 -22.00 13.94
N ASP A 36 8.11 -20.74 13.52
CA ASP A 36 8.62 -20.25 12.24
C ASP A 36 9.74 -19.22 12.47
N PRO A 37 10.85 -19.30 11.72
CA PRO A 37 11.91 -18.28 11.79
C PRO A 37 11.46 -16.95 11.17
N GLU A 38 12.24 -15.89 11.42
CA GLU A 38 12.09 -14.61 10.72
C GLU A 38 12.24 -14.79 9.20
N ILE A 39 11.41 -14.10 8.43
CA ILE A 39 11.47 -14.07 6.96
C ILE A 39 11.93 -12.68 6.51
N ARG A 40 12.96 -12.62 5.67
CA ARG A 40 13.42 -11.34 5.10
C ARG A 40 12.67 -11.01 3.82
N ILE A 41 12.31 -9.74 3.71
CA ILE A 41 11.63 -9.17 2.55
C ILE A 41 12.57 -8.19 1.87
N ALA A 42 12.69 -8.28 0.54
CA ALA A 42 13.38 -7.28 -0.27
C ALA A 42 12.78 -7.21 -1.68
N GLY A 43 12.59 -6.00 -2.20
CA GLY A 43 12.10 -5.79 -3.55
C GLY A 43 11.78 -4.34 -3.84
N SER A 44 10.64 -4.11 -4.49
CA SER A 44 10.19 -2.78 -4.87
C SER A 44 8.69 -2.60 -4.82
N ASP A 45 8.29 -1.35 -4.60
CA ASP A 45 6.92 -0.91 -4.57
C ASP A 45 6.77 0.29 -5.52
N THR A 46 5.65 0.38 -6.22
CA THR A 46 5.34 1.51 -7.11
C THR A 46 3.94 1.98 -6.86
N TYR A 47 3.79 3.26 -6.55
CA TYR A 47 2.52 3.96 -6.44
C TYR A 47 2.37 4.92 -7.60
N GLU A 48 1.36 4.71 -8.44
CA GLU A 48 1.07 5.56 -9.60
C GLU A 48 -0.43 5.87 -9.71
N TRP A 49 -0.77 7.07 -10.14
CA TRP A 49 -2.15 7.40 -10.44
C TRP A 49 -2.64 6.68 -11.70
N LEU A 50 -3.81 6.04 -11.60
CA LEU A 50 -4.58 5.70 -12.80
C LEU A 50 -5.05 6.98 -13.47
N ALA A 51 -5.19 6.96 -14.79
CA ALA A 51 -5.76 8.07 -15.56
C ALA A 51 -7.07 8.59 -14.92
N GLY A 52 -7.13 9.90 -14.71
CA GLY A 52 -8.24 10.57 -14.02
C GLY A 52 -8.05 10.72 -12.50
N GLU A 53 -6.97 10.22 -11.90
CA GLU A 53 -6.57 10.48 -10.49
C GLU A 53 -7.64 10.10 -9.44
N HIS A 54 -8.49 9.14 -9.80
CA HIS A 54 -9.50 8.57 -8.90
C HIS A 54 -8.97 7.38 -8.10
N PHE A 55 -8.03 6.64 -8.67
CA PHE A 55 -7.48 5.42 -8.11
C PHE A 55 -5.95 5.51 -8.14
N LEU A 56 -5.33 5.21 -7.01
CA LEU A 56 -3.89 5.00 -6.94
C LEU A 56 -3.62 3.51 -7.09
N ILE A 57 -2.80 3.15 -8.07
CA ILE A 57 -2.33 1.78 -8.29
C ILE A 57 -1.06 1.62 -7.48
N HIS A 58 -1.04 0.60 -6.64
CA HIS A 58 0.10 0.16 -5.88
C HIS A 58 0.55 -1.21 -6.41
N ARG A 59 1.80 -1.35 -6.85
CA ARG A 59 2.38 -2.62 -7.27
C ARG A 59 3.54 -2.98 -6.38
N VAL A 60 3.56 -4.22 -5.92
CA VAL A 60 4.60 -4.82 -5.09
C VAL A 60 5.24 -5.95 -5.88
N ASP A 61 6.56 -5.99 -5.91
CA ASP A 61 7.36 -7.10 -6.43
C ASP A 61 8.50 -7.34 -5.44
N VAL A 62 8.36 -8.39 -4.62
CA VAL A 62 9.27 -8.68 -3.52
C VAL A 62 9.64 -10.16 -3.44
N ARG A 63 10.82 -10.41 -2.89
CA ARG A 63 11.24 -11.74 -2.44
C ARG A 63 11.06 -11.85 -0.93
N MET A 64 10.39 -12.91 -0.51
CA MET A 64 10.27 -13.35 0.88
C MET A 64 11.12 -14.60 1.05
N ASN A 65 12.36 -14.43 1.52
CA ASN A 65 13.41 -15.45 1.37
C ASN A 65 13.54 -15.91 -0.10
N GLU A 66 13.19 -17.16 -0.41
CA GLU A 66 13.27 -17.72 -1.77
C GLU A 66 11.98 -17.51 -2.58
N GLU A 67 10.86 -17.22 -1.90
CA GLU A 67 9.54 -17.06 -2.49
C GLU A 67 9.41 -15.70 -3.19
N HIS A 68 8.75 -15.70 -4.36
CA HIS A 68 8.46 -14.47 -5.11
C HIS A 68 6.99 -14.12 -4.94
N VAL A 69 6.74 -12.90 -4.45
CA VAL A 69 5.40 -12.37 -4.22
C VAL A 69 5.23 -11.13 -5.09
N GLU A 70 4.20 -11.15 -5.94
CA GLU A 70 3.75 -10.00 -6.70
C GLU A 70 2.34 -9.64 -6.26
N VAL A 71 2.11 -8.35 -5.99
CA VAL A 71 0.80 -7.84 -5.59
C VAL A 71 0.44 -6.63 -6.44
N ILE A 72 -0.82 -6.57 -6.87
CA ILE A 72 -1.42 -5.32 -7.33
C ILE A 72 -2.53 -4.92 -6.36
N GLU A 73 -2.46 -3.70 -5.89
CA GLU A 73 -3.44 -3.08 -5.03
C GLU A 73 -3.99 -1.80 -5.67
N MET A 74 -5.27 -1.58 -5.48
CA MET A 74 -5.94 -0.36 -5.92
C MET A 74 -6.53 0.35 -4.71
N ILE A 75 -6.08 1.59 -4.50
CA ILE A 75 -6.59 2.51 -3.48
C ILE A 75 -7.59 3.46 -4.16
N GLY A 76 -8.84 3.39 -3.72
CA GLY A 76 -9.95 4.14 -4.29
C GLY A 76 -10.07 5.57 -3.80
N PRO A 77 -11.05 6.31 -4.34
CA PRO A 77 -11.28 7.70 -3.97
C PRO A 77 -11.76 7.81 -2.52
N TYR A 78 -11.50 8.97 -1.91
CA TYR A 78 -11.94 9.26 -0.55
C TYR A 78 -13.46 9.14 -0.40
N ASP A 79 -13.87 8.30 0.55
CA ASP A 79 -15.25 8.13 0.96
C ASP A 79 -15.55 9.00 2.19
N PRO A 80 -16.37 10.06 2.07
CA PRO A 80 -16.68 10.94 3.19
C PRO A 80 -17.55 10.29 4.27
N ALA A 81 -18.26 9.20 3.97
CA ALA A 81 -19.10 8.52 4.96
C ALA A 81 -18.25 7.74 5.96
N SER A 82 -17.25 7.00 5.47
CA SER A 82 -16.31 6.27 6.31
C SER A 82 -15.07 7.09 6.70
N ARG A 83 -14.81 8.21 6.02
CA ARG A 83 -13.57 9.00 6.13
C ARG A 83 -12.32 8.18 5.81
N THR A 84 -12.42 7.31 4.82
CA THR A 84 -11.34 6.40 4.40
C THR A 84 -11.22 6.32 2.89
N TYR A 85 -10.13 5.74 2.41
CA TYR A 85 -9.96 5.29 1.03
C TYR A 85 -10.19 3.77 1.01
N PRO A 86 -11.16 3.24 0.25
CA PRO A 86 -11.34 1.79 0.13
C PRO A 86 -10.20 1.18 -0.69
N MET A 87 -9.75 -0.02 -0.32
CA MET A 87 -8.59 -0.67 -0.94
C MET A 87 -8.88 -2.12 -1.28
N ARG A 88 -8.28 -2.61 -2.36
CA ARG A 88 -8.29 -4.04 -2.67
C ARG A 88 -7.00 -4.47 -3.34
N SER A 89 -6.43 -5.57 -2.86
CA SER A 89 -5.21 -6.19 -3.38
C SER A 89 -5.48 -7.57 -3.98
N PHE A 90 -4.61 -7.99 -4.89
CA PHE A 90 -4.58 -9.31 -5.52
C PHE A 90 -3.13 -9.76 -5.65
N ASP A 91 -2.84 -11.00 -5.26
CA ASP A 91 -1.48 -11.56 -5.35
C ASP A 91 -1.32 -12.62 -6.47
N ASN A 92 -0.08 -12.97 -6.77
CA ASN A 92 0.28 -14.02 -7.73
C ASN A 92 -0.05 -15.45 -7.28
N HIS A 93 -0.61 -15.63 -6.07
CA HIS A 93 -1.13 -16.91 -5.57
C HIS A 93 -2.65 -17.02 -5.68
N GLY A 94 -3.32 -15.97 -6.19
CA GLY A 94 -4.77 -15.95 -6.40
C GLY A 94 -5.57 -15.51 -5.17
N ASN A 95 -4.91 -14.99 -4.13
CA ASN A 95 -5.60 -14.40 -2.98
C ASN A 95 -5.98 -12.94 -3.26
N PHE A 96 -6.92 -12.42 -2.46
CA PHE A 96 -7.25 -11.01 -2.44
C PHE A 96 -7.55 -10.55 -1.01
N VAL A 97 -7.22 -9.29 -0.70
CA VAL A 97 -7.55 -8.65 0.58
C VAL A 97 -8.29 -7.35 0.32
N THR A 98 -9.25 -7.02 1.20
CA THR A 98 -9.92 -5.72 1.21
C THR A 98 -9.52 -4.98 2.47
N MET A 99 -9.08 -3.74 2.31
CA MET A 99 -8.66 -2.86 3.41
C MET A 99 -9.25 -1.46 3.22
N ARG A 100 -8.99 -0.58 4.18
CA ARG A 100 -9.23 0.85 4.11
C ARG A 100 -7.99 1.60 4.55
N ALA A 101 -7.65 2.68 3.87
CA ALA A 101 -6.65 3.63 4.33
C ALA A 101 -7.30 4.85 4.99
N SER A 102 -6.66 5.38 6.02
CA SER A 102 -6.89 6.72 6.54
C SER A 102 -5.55 7.37 6.85
N VAL A 103 -5.53 8.69 6.97
CA VAL A 103 -4.36 9.45 7.39
C VAL A 103 -4.83 10.53 8.34
N ASP A 104 -4.11 10.71 9.44
CA ASP A 104 -4.42 11.75 10.41
C ASP A 104 -3.80 13.11 10.01
N ASP A 105 -3.92 14.09 10.91
CA ASP A 105 -3.38 15.43 10.68
C ASP A 105 -1.86 15.52 10.91
N GLU A 106 -1.26 14.51 11.55
CA GLU A 106 0.20 14.36 11.71
C GLU A 106 0.84 13.66 10.50
N GLY A 107 0.03 13.15 9.56
CA GLY A 107 0.50 12.48 8.35
C GLY A 107 0.76 10.99 8.55
N VAL A 108 0.31 10.41 9.67
CA VAL A 108 0.44 8.98 9.94
C VAL A 108 -0.67 8.23 9.22
N TRP A 109 -0.27 7.34 8.31
CA TRP A 109 -1.19 6.50 7.55
C TRP A 109 -1.56 5.26 8.36
N THR A 110 -2.83 4.90 8.32
CA THR A 110 -3.33 3.62 8.83
C THR A 110 -3.98 2.87 7.68
N PHE A 111 -3.57 1.62 7.48
CA PHE A 111 -4.18 0.67 6.56
C PHE A 111 -4.82 -0.42 7.39
N ALA A 112 -6.13 -0.65 7.27
CA ALA A 112 -6.84 -1.59 8.13
C ALA A 112 -7.75 -2.53 7.32
N GLY A 113 -7.56 -3.83 7.52
CA GLY A 113 -8.45 -4.91 7.11
C GLY A 113 -9.07 -5.63 8.31
N GLU A 114 -9.67 -6.79 8.06
CA GLU A 114 -10.31 -7.59 9.12
C GLU A 114 -9.28 -8.23 10.06
N THR A 115 -8.19 -8.75 9.51
CA THR A 115 -7.19 -9.55 10.25
C THR A 115 -5.81 -8.90 10.29
N GLU A 116 -5.60 -7.83 9.54
CA GLU A 116 -4.30 -7.18 9.34
C GLU A 116 -4.46 -5.67 9.36
N ARG A 117 -3.47 -4.98 9.91
CA ARG A 117 -3.40 -3.52 9.86
C ARG A 117 -1.95 -3.06 9.83
N ALA A 118 -1.73 -1.87 9.29
CA ALA A 118 -0.43 -1.24 9.26
C ALA A 118 -0.52 0.23 9.66
N THR A 119 0.52 0.70 10.33
CA THR A 119 0.80 2.12 10.53
C THR A 119 2.01 2.48 9.70
N LEU A 120 1.89 3.50 8.84
CA LEU A 120 2.97 3.96 7.97
C LEU A 120 3.27 5.44 8.24
N VAL A 121 4.55 5.74 8.35
CA VAL A 121 5.06 7.10 8.51
C VAL A 121 5.98 7.42 7.33
N ILE A 122 5.76 8.58 6.74
CA ILE A 122 6.59 9.14 5.66
C ILE A 122 7.54 10.14 6.32
N ALA A 123 8.83 10.05 6.03
CA ALA A 123 9.81 10.99 6.54
C ALA A 123 9.55 12.41 5.99
N GLU A 124 9.99 13.45 6.71
CA GLU A 124 9.76 14.84 6.34
C GLU A 124 10.34 15.22 4.96
N ASP A 125 11.45 14.58 4.57
CA ASP A 125 12.06 14.75 3.25
C ASP A 125 11.26 14.09 2.12
N GLY A 126 10.31 13.23 2.48
CA GLY A 126 9.51 12.44 1.55
C GLY A 126 10.32 11.36 0.83
N ASP A 127 11.57 11.10 1.19
CA ASP A 127 12.47 10.17 0.49
C ASP A 127 12.52 8.79 1.14
N SER A 128 11.89 8.63 2.31
CA SER A 128 11.73 7.34 2.98
C SER A 128 10.37 7.19 3.66
N MET A 129 9.98 5.94 3.85
CA MET A 129 8.80 5.56 4.63
C MET A 129 9.12 4.35 5.50
N THR A 130 8.40 4.21 6.61
CA THR A 130 8.44 3.02 7.45
C THR A 130 7.02 2.56 7.71
N ALA A 131 6.80 1.25 7.77
CA ALA A 131 5.51 0.69 8.14
C ALA A 131 5.67 -0.43 9.16
N GLU A 132 4.87 -0.38 10.21
CA GLU A 132 4.71 -1.46 11.17
C GLU A 132 3.37 -2.14 10.92
N TRP A 133 3.39 -3.47 10.79
CA TRP A 133 2.23 -4.29 10.55
C TRP A 133 1.91 -5.13 11.77
N GLU A 134 0.62 -5.21 12.07
CA GLU A 134 0.05 -6.08 13.08
C GLU A 134 -0.98 -7.01 12.43
N ARG A 135 -1.13 -8.19 13.02
CA ARG A 135 -2.16 -9.16 12.63
C ARG A 135 -2.95 -9.65 13.83
N THR A 136 -4.13 -10.20 13.56
CA THR A 136 -4.98 -10.83 14.57
C THR A 136 -5.68 -12.07 14.00
N ASP A 137 -5.84 -13.09 14.84
CA ASP A 137 -6.59 -14.31 14.50
C ASP A 137 -8.08 -14.21 14.92
N ASN A 138 -8.44 -13.19 15.71
CA ASN A 138 -9.74 -13.08 16.37
C ASN A 138 -10.34 -11.67 16.36
N GLY A 139 -9.75 -10.73 15.62
CA GLY A 139 -10.22 -9.35 15.49
C GLY A 139 -9.95 -8.45 16.71
N SER A 140 -9.36 -8.96 17.79
CA SER A 140 -9.22 -8.21 19.07
C SER A 140 -7.81 -8.24 19.65
N ASN A 141 -7.10 -9.35 19.53
CA ASN A 141 -5.72 -9.49 19.97
C ASN A 141 -4.79 -9.24 18.79
N TRP A 142 -4.36 -7.98 18.65
CA TRP A 142 -3.40 -7.57 17.64
C TRP A 142 -1.99 -7.84 18.14
N ARG A 143 -1.17 -8.44 17.28
CA ARG A 143 0.24 -8.73 17.55
C ARG A 143 1.08 -8.17 16.42
N HIS A 144 2.24 -7.64 16.78
CA HIS A 144 3.27 -7.29 15.81
C HIS A 144 3.53 -8.48 14.87
N TRP A 145 3.65 -8.18 13.58
CA TRP A 145 3.78 -9.17 12.52
C TRP A 145 4.95 -8.88 11.60
N MET A 146 5.12 -7.64 11.17
CA MET A 146 6.10 -7.32 10.13
C MET A 146 6.52 -5.86 10.21
N ASP A 147 7.79 -5.60 9.94
CA ASP A 147 8.34 -4.25 9.75
C ASP A 147 8.76 -4.07 8.30
N MET A 148 8.45 -2.92 7.72
CA MET A 148 8.86 -2.52 6.39
C MET A 148 9.53 -1.15 6.41
N SER A 149 10.47 -0.96 5.51
CA SER A 149 11.14 0.29 5.21
C SER A 149 11.23 0.48 3.71
N PHE A 150 11.07 1.72 3.28
CA PHE A 150 11.02 2.11 1.88
C PHE A 150 11.97 3.29 1.68
N THR A 151 12.77 3.24 0.62
CA THR A 151 13.60 4.36 0.19
C THR A 151 13.27 4.67 -1.25
N ARG A 152 13.14 5.96 -1.61
CA ARG A 152 12.88 6.33 -3.00
C ARG A 152 13.92 5.72 -3.91
N ALA A 153 13.45 5.20 -5.04
CA ALA A 153 14.27 4.65 -6.09
C ALA A 153 13.95 5.38 -7.41
N PRO A 154 14.92 5.47 -8.33
CA PRO A 154 14.66 5.98 -9.66
C PRO A 154 13.54 5.17 -10.31
N SER A 155 12.60 5.82 -10.98
CA SER A 155 11.54 5.10 -11.68
C SER A 155 12.14 4.05 -12.61
N PRO A 156 11.61 2.81 -12.62
CA PRO A 156 12.09 1.78 -13.51
C PRO A 156 11.97 2.29 -14.94
N SER A 157 13.07 2.19 -15.70
CA SER A 157 13.03 2.54 -17.12
C SER A 157 11.94 1.72 -17.77
N ALA A 158 11.04 2.36 -18.52
CA ALA A 158 9.96 1.68 -19.20
C ALA A 158 10.57 0.58 -20.10
N ILE A 159 10.39 -0.68 -19.70
CA ILE A 159 10.72 -1.80 -20.58
C ILE A 159 9.69 -1.72 -21.70
N PRO A 160 10.10 -1.57 -22.98
CA PRO A 160 9.15 -1.58 -24.07
C PRO A 160 8.39 -2.90 -24.04
N ARG A 161 7.06 -2.80 -23.92
CA ARG A 161 6.18 -3.98 -23.98
C ARG A 161 6.42 -4.64 -25.34
N ARG A 162 6.74 -5.94 -25.32
CA ARG A 162 6.81 -6.78 -26.52
C ARG A 162 5.41 -7.06 -27.07
#